data_AF-A0A7T3CHK0-F1
#
_entry.id   AF-A0A7T3CHK0-F1
#
_cell.length_a   1.000
_cell.length_b   1.000
_cell.length_c   1.000
_cell.angle_alpha   90.00
_cell.angle_beta   90.00
_cell.angle_gamma   90.00
#
_symmetry.space_group_name_H-M   'P 1'
#
loop_
_entity.id
_entity.type
_entity.pdbx_description
1 polymer ?
#
loop_
_entity_poly.entity_id
_entity_poly.type
_entity_poly.pdbx_seq_one_letter_code
_entity_poly.pdbx_strand_id
1 'polypeptide(L)'
;MAMSEELTRRGDEVFERLFGAAPDPQAGDDPEFMAILRRVIFGQVFSVGELEDRTRELITVTILAAMQCPGQLTAHTRAALHVGATPEQIREAIYGLAPFLGFPPHPQRDRRDERGIPRRRRPAASRPAHHDAGGGALRTRHGPAAAAVRG
;
A
#
# COMPACT_ATOMS: atom_id res chain seq x y z
N MET A 1 2.01 -19.60 39.22
CA MET A 1 3.27 -18.82 39.09
C MET A 1 4.19 -19.39 38.03
N ALA A 2 4.50 -20.69 38.03
CA ALA A 2 5.43 -21.32 37.06
C ALA A 2 5.19 -20.99 35.57
N MET A 3 3.93 -21.03 35.10
CA MET A 3 3.63 -20.73 33.69
C MET A 3 3.92 -19.26 33.31
N SER A 4 3.82 -18.31 34.25
CA SER A 4 4.10 -16.91 33.93
C SER A 4 5.60 -16.66 33.79
N GLU A 5 6.42 -17.28 34.64
CA GLU A 5 7.89 -17.16 34.60
C GLU A 5 8.45 -17.82 33.33
N GLU A 6 7.90 -18.97 32.95
CA GLU A 6 8.28 -19.65 31.72
C GLU A 6 8.01 -18.80 30.47
N LEU A 7 6.85 -18.15 30.40
CA LEU A 7 6.50 -17.29 29.27
C LEU A 7 7.38 -16.05 29.19
N THR A 8 7.75 -15.48 30.34
CA THR A 8 8.70 -14.36 30.36
C THR A 8 10.05 -14.78 29.79
N ARG A 9 10.61 -15.91 30.27
CA ARG A 9 11.89 -16.44 29.77
C ARG A 9 11.84 -16.71 28.27
N ARG A 10 10.82 -17.41 27.79
CA ARG A 10 10.64 -17.67 26.34
C ARG A 10 10.53 -16.37 25.55
N GLY A 11 9.81 -15.38 26.09
CA GLY A 11 9.65 -14.07 25.46
C GLY A 11 10.99 -13.34 25.31
N ASP A 12 11.86 -13.43 26.31
CA ASP A 12 13.19 -12.83 26.28
C ASP A 12 14.10 -13.54 25.26
N GLU A 13 14.09 -14.87 25.24
CA GLU A 13 14.84 -15.69 24.26
C GLU A 13 14.42 -15.39 22.81
N VAL A 14 13.12 -15.24 22.55
CA VAL A 14 12.60 -14.87 21.23
C VAL A 14 12.94 -13.42 20.90
N PHE A 15 12.79 -12.50 21.84
CA PHE A 15 13.12 -11.08 21.62
C PHE A 15 14.59 -10.91 21.24
N GLU A 16 15.51 -11.54 22.00
CA GLU A 16 16.94 -11.46 21.73
C GLU A 16 17.30 -12.05 20.38
N ARG A 17 16.67 -13.17 19.99
CA ARG A 17 16.87 -13.79 18.68
C ARG A 17 16.41 -12.91 17.51
N LEU A 18 15.33 -12.15 17.68
CA LEU A 18 14.77 -11.30 16.61
C LEU A 18 15.47 -9.94 16.52
N PHE A 19 15.76 -9.31 17.67
CA PHE A 19 16.25 -7.94 17.74
C PHE A 19 17.77 -7.84 18.01
N GLY A 20 18.44 -8.96 18.30
CA GLY A 20 19.88 -9.03 18.51
C GLY A 20 20.37 -8.44 19.84
N ALA A 21 19.46 -8.12 20.76
CA ALA A 21 19.78 -7.60 22.08
C ALA A 21 18.73 -8.02 23.10
N ALA A 22 19.15 -8.17 24.35
CA ALA A 22 18.25 -8.41 25.46
C ALA A 22 17.24 -7.26 25.61
N PRO A 23 15.99 -7.55 26.00
CA PRO A 23 14.98 -6.53 26.22
C PRO A 23 15.38 -5.63 27.40
N ASP A 24 15.35 -4.31 27.18
CA ASP A 24 15.54 -3.33 28.25
C ASP A 24 14.29 -3.33 29.16
N PRO A 25 14.41 -3.69 30.45
CA PRO A 25 13.28 -3.70 31.38
C PRO A 25 12.67 -2.32 31.62
N GLN A 26 13.38 -1.25 31.28
CA GLN A 26 12.96 0.14 31.43
C GLN A 26 12.54 0.76 30.09
N ALA A 27 12.42 -0.04 29.02
CA ALA A 27 11.96 0.44 27.74
C ALA A 27 10.52 0.96 27.80
N GLY A 28 10.31 2.15 27.20
CA GLY A 28 8.99 2.78 27.09
C GLY A 28 8.55 3.53 28.35
N ASP A 29 7.42 4.22 28.24
CA ASP A 29 6.87 5.03 29.33
C ASP A 29 6.14 4.19 30.41
N ASP A 30 5.80 2.94 30.08
CA ASP A 30 5.12 1.99 30.97
C ASP A 30 5.84 0.62 30.98
N PRO A 31 6.78 0.42 31.90
CA PRO A 31 7.56 -0.82 31.99
C PRO A 31 6.73 -2.07 32.28
N GLU A 32 5.66 -1.95 33.08
CA GLU A 32 4.78 -3.08 33.42
C GLU A 32 4.03 -3.54 32.16
N PHE A 33 3.48 -2.57 31.42
CA PHE A 33 2.79 -2.87 30.18
C PHE A 33 3.73 -3.48 29.12
N MET A 34 4.96 -2.95 28.99
CA MET A 34 5.95 -3.53 28.06
C MET A 34 6.35 -4.95 28.44
N ALA A 35 6.44 -5.27 29.73
CA ALA A 35 6.66 -6.63 30.20
C ALA A 35 5.48 -7.56 29.86
N ILE A 36 4.24 -7.09 30.01
CA ILE A 36 3.04 -7.85 29.63
C ILE A 36 3.03 -8.12 28.13
N LEU A 37 3.27 -7.08 27.30
CA LEU A 37 3.29 -7.20 25.84
C LEU A 37 4.33 -8.23 25.38
N ARG A 38 5.57 -8.13 25.89
CA ARG A 38 6.64 -9.05 25.54
C ARG A 38 6.29 -10.49 25.89
N ARG A 39 5.75 -10.73 27.08
CA ARG A 39 5.33 -12.06 27.53
C ARG A 39 4.24 -12.65 26.63
N VAL A 40 3.27 -11.84 26.20
CA VAL A 40 2.17 -12.31 25.34
C VAL A 40 2.66 -12.53 23.91
N ILE A 41 3.28 -11.52 23.30
CA ILE A 41 3.68 -11.55 21.89
C ILE A 41 4.79 -12.60 21.71
N PHE A 42 5.92 -12.43 22.39
CA PHE A 42 7.09 -13.27 22.15
C PHE A 42 7.04 -14.57 22.96
N GLY A 43 6.50 -14.53 24.18
CA GLY A 43 6.43 -15.72 25.05
C GLY A 43 5.32 -16.70 24.68
N GLN A 44 4.17 -16.21 24.19
CA GLN A 44 3.04 -17.06 23.77
C GLN A 44 2.90 -17.11 22.25
N VAL A 45 2.60 -16.00 21.59
CA VAL A 45 2.17 -16.00 20.17
C VAL A 45 3.27 -16.51 19.23
N PHE A 46 4.52 -16.08 19.42
CA PHE A 46 5.63 -16.51 18.58
C PHE A 46 6.03 -17.98 18.79
N SER A 47 5.59 -18.60 19.89
CA SER A 47 5.79 -20.04 20.14
C SER A 47 4.73 -20.94 19.46
N VAL A 48 3.67 -20.35 18.89
CA VAL A 48 2.59 -21.10 18.24
C VAL A 48 2.93 -21.34 16.76
N GLY A 49 2.87 -22.61 16.34
CA GLY A 49 3.04 -23.02 14.94
C GLY A 49 4.50 -23.15 14.50
N GLU A 50 4.71 -23.55 13.24
CA GLU A 50 6.02 -23.94 12.71
C GLU A 50 6.61 -22.91 11.74
N LEU A 51 6.01 -21.71 11.64
CA LEU A 51 6.55 -20.66 10.79
C LEU A 51 7.92 -20.19 11.28
N GLU A 52 8.88 -20.14 10.37
CA GLU A 52 10.20 -19.56 10.58
C GLU A 52 10.11 -18.07 10.92
N ASP A 53 11.05 -17.58 11.73
CA ASP A 53 11.11 -16.18 12.17
C ASP A 53 11.13 -15.21 10.98
N ARG A 54 11.84 -15.53 9.90
CA ARG A 54 11.86 -14.74 8.66
C ARG A 54 10.45 -14.50 8.11
N THR A 55 9.66 -15.56 7.99
CA THR A 55 8.30 -15.47 7.45
C THR A 55 7.39 -14.71 8.40
N ARG A 56 7.52 -14.91 9.72
CA ARG A 56 6.77 -14.16 10.73
C ARG A 56 7.07 -12.67 10.66
N GLU A 57 8.34 -12.29 10.58
CA GLU A 57 8.72 -10.88 10.49
C GLU A 57 8.26 -10.22 9.20
N LEU A 58 8.28 -10.92 8.06
CA LEU A 58 7.68 -10.41 6.82
C LEU A 58 6.17 -10.15 6.96
N ILE A 59 5.43 -11.07 7.61
CA ILE A 59 4.01 -10.87 7.91
C ILE A 59 3.85 -9.65 8.82
N THR A 60 4.59 -9.56 9.92
CA THR A 60 4.54 -8.44 10.86
C THR A 60 4.81 -7.11 10.15
N VAL A 61 5.83 -7.03 9.31
CA VAL A 61 6.16 -5.82 8.51
C VAL A 61 4.99 -5.40 7.63
N THR A 62 4.33 -6.35 6.93
CA THR A 62 3.17 -6.01 6.08
C THR A 62 1.98 -5.50 6.89
N ILE A 63 1.72 -6.08 8.05
CA ILE A 63 0.63 -5.63 8.95
C ILE A 63 0.94 -4.25 9.52
N LEU A 64 2.17 -3.99 9.97
CA LEU A 64 2.57 -2.69 10.50
C LEU A 64 2.58 -1.59 9.44
N ALA A 65 2.93 -1.94 8.19
CA ALA A 65 2.81 -1.04 7.05
C ALA A 65 1.34 -0.71 6.76
N ALA A 66 0.45 -1.70 6.79
CA ALA A 66 -0.98 -1.50 6.61
C ALA A 66 -1.63 -0.67 7.74
N MET A 67 -1.18 -0.85 8.98
CA MET A 67 -1.64 -0.10 10.15
C MET A 67 -1.03 1.31 10.28
N GLN A 68 -0.08 1.66 9.41
CA GLN A 68 0.65 2.92 9.44
C GLN A 68 1.33 3.19 10.80
N CYS A 69 2.04 2.19 11.34
CA CYS A 69 2.77 2.28 12.60
C CYS A 69 4.30 2.43 12.36
N PRO A 70 4.82 3.62 12.00
CA PRO A 70 6.19 3.79 11.51
C PRO A 70 7.29 3.41 12.52
N GLY A 71 7.05 3.64 13.82
CA GLY A 71 8.02 3.28 14.87
C GLY A 71 8.24 1.77 14.94
N GLN A 72 7.15 1.00 15.01
CA GLN A 72 7.19 -0.46 15.01
C GLN A 72 7.65 -1.02 13.67
N LEU A 73 7.19 -0.43 12.56
CA LEU A 73 7.60 -0.84 11.21
C LEU A 73 9.13 -0.76 11.05
N THR A 74 9.76 0.29 11.57
CA THR A 74 11.22 0.44 11.52
C THR A 74 11.93 -0.64 12.33
N ALA A 75 11.44 -0.92 13.55
CA ALA A 75 12.01 -1.96 14.41
C ALA A 75 11.90 -3.35 13.78
N HIS A 76 10.71 -3.72 13.30
CA HIS A 76 10.47 -5.03 12.68
C HIS A 76 11.10 -5.18 11.30
N THR A 77 11.29 -4.09 10.54
CA THR A 77 12.09 -4.15 9.31
C THR A 77 13.54 -4.50 9.62
N ARG A 78 14.13 -3.96 10.69
CA ARG A 78 15.47 -4.33 11.13
C ARG A 78 15.54 -5.77 11.65
N ALA A 79 14.54 -6.19 12.43
CA ALA A 79 14.43 -7.57 12.89
C ALA A 79 14.33 -8.56 11.72
N ALA A 80 13.49 -8.27 10.72
CA ALA A 80 13.37 -9.08 9.50
C ALA A 80 14.72 -9.26 8.80
N LEU A 81 15.49 -8.19 8.65
CA LEU A 81 16.84 -8.25 8.07
C LEU A 81 17.81 -9.05 8.96
N HIS A 82 17.70 -8.91 10.28
CA HIS A 82 18.54 -9.64 11.24
C HIS A 82 18.32 -11.16 11.16
N VAL A 83 17.06 -11.60 11.06
CA VAL A 83 16.71 -13.01 10.89
C VAL A 83 16.89 -13.52 9.45
N GLY A 84 17.50 -12.71 8.59
CA GLY A 84 17.96 -13.09 7.27
C GLY A 84 16.92 -12.94 6.16
N ALA A 85 15.90 -12.10 6.31
CA ALA A 85 15.12 -11.60 5.17
C ALA A 85 15.98 -10.67 4.32
N THR A 86 15.74 -10.63 3.01
CA THR A 86 16.43 -9.69 2.12
C THR A 86 15.62 -8.40 1.93
N PRO A 87 16.26 -7.27 1.60
CA PRO A 87 15.54 -6.05 1.22
C PRO A 87 14.54 -6.28 0.08
N GLU A 88 14.84 -7.19 -0.84
CA GLU A 88 13.98 -7.61 -1.95
C GLU A 88 12.68 -8.25 -1.43
N GLN A 89 12.79 -9.21 -0.51
CA GLN A 89 11.63 -9.89 0.08
C GLN A 89 10.72 -8.92 0.82
N ILE A 90 11.30 -7.98 1.57
CA ILE A 90 10.53 -6.95 2.29
C ILE A 90 9.77 -6.05 1.31
N ARG A 91 10.45 -5.60 0.25
CA ARG A 91 9.85 -4.77 -0.79
C ARG A 91 8.72 -5.49 -1.52
N GLU A 92 8.92 -6.75 -1.88
CA GLU A 92 7.90 -7.59 -2.53
C GLU A 92 6.69 -7.82 -1.62
N ALA A 93 6.91 -8.06 -0.32
CA ALA A 93 5.84 -8.20 0.65
C ALA A 93 4.98 -6.93 0.75
N ILE A 94 5.61 -5.74 0.71
CA ILE A 94 4.89 -4.46 0.69
C ILE A 94 4.10 -4.28 -0.61
N TYR A 95 4.63 -4.70 -1.77
CA TYR A 95 3.87 -4.64 -3.02
C TYR A 95 2.58 -5.46 -2.97
N GLY A 96 2.60 -6.58 -2.23
CA GLY A 96 1.42 -7.40 -1.96
C GLY A 96 0.27 -6.67 -1.27
N LEU A 97 0.52 -5.51 -0.64
CA LEU A 97 -0.52 -4.70 -0.01
C LEU A 97 -1.32 -3.84 -1.00
N ALA A 98 -0.79 -3.55 -2.19
CA ALA A 98 -1.43 -2.65 -3.16
C ALA A 98 -2.87 -3.05 -3.56
N PRO A 99 -3.20 -4.34 -3.75
CA PRO A 99 -4.58 -4.76 -4.05
C PRO A 99 -5.57 -4.53 -2.89
N PHE A 100 -5.09 -4.54 -1.65
CA PHE A 100 -5.94 -4.47 -0.45
C PHE A 100 -6.09 -3.05 0.10
N LEU A 101 -5.01 -2.28 0.08
CA LEU A 101 -5.00 -0.89 0.55
C LEU A 101 -5.29 0.12 -0.56
N GLY A 102 -5.25 -0.34 -1.82
CA GLY A 102 -5.34 0.52 -2.99
C GLY A 102 -4.07 1.33 -3.20
N PHE A 103 -4.05 2.08 -4.30
CA PHE A 103 -3.02 3.09 -4.52
C PHE A 103 -3.43 4.38 -3.79
N PRO A 104 -2.48 5.11 -3.18
CA PRO A 104 -2.76 6.45 -2.69
C PRO A 104 -3.40 7.27 -3.83
N PRO A 105 -4.40 8.12 -3.52
CA PRO A 105 -5.10 8.87 -4.55
C PRO A 105 -4.09 9.64 -5.39
N HIS A 106 -4.10 9.41 -6.70
CA HIS A 106 -3.30 10.20 -7.62
C HIS A 106 -3.72 11.67 -7.46
N PRO A 107 -2.80 12.63 -7.26
CA PRO A 107 -3.17 14.02 -6.98
C PRO A 107 -4.09 14.63 -8.05
N GLN A 108 -3.94 14.26 -9.34
CA GLN A 108 -4.91 14.66 -10.39
C GLN A 108 -6.34 14.08 -10.29
N ARG A 109 -6.58 13.05 -9.47
CA ARG A 109 -7.88 12.35 -9.40
C ARG A 109 -8.67 12.64 -8.13
N ASP A 110 -8.08 13.27 -7.12
CA ASP A 110 -8.88 13.81 -6.03
C ASP A 110 -9.67 15.02 -6.55
N ARG A 111 -10.95 14.77 -6.86
CA ARG A 111 -11.90 15.80 -7.30
C ARG A 111 -12.59 16.45 -6.11
N ARG A 112 -12.06 16.31 -4.90
CA ARG A 112 -12.54 17.07 -3.76
C ARG A 112 -11.89 18.44 -3.76
N ASP A 113 -12.63 19.45 -3.37
CA ASP A 113 -12.03 20.75 -3.12
C ASP A 113 -11.22 20.73 -1.81
N GLU A 114 -10.58 21.85 -1.47
CA GLU A 114 -9.84 22.06 -0.22
C GLU A 114 -10.66 21.78 1.06
N ARG A 115 -11.98 21.63 0.95
CA ARG A 115 -12.92 21.31 2.04
C ARG A 115 -13.36 19.84 2.04
N GLY A 116 -12.79 18.99 1.18
CA GLY A 116 -13.12 17.56 1.09
C GLY A 116 -14.45 17.25 0.37
N ILE A 117 -15.10 18.25 -0.22
CA ILE A 117 -16.43 18.11 -0.84
C ILE A 117 -16.27 17.60 -2.29
N PRO A 118 -16.97 16.52 -2.70
CA PRO A 118 -16.92 16.05 -4.08
C PRO A 118 -17.37 17.16 -5.06
N ARG A 119 -16.51 17.55 -5.99
CA ARG A 119 -16.93 18.46 -7.07
C ARG A 119 -17.94 17.75 -7.96
N ARG A 120 -19.19 18.23 -7.95
CA ARG A 120 -20.23 17.75 -8.88
C ARG A 120 -19.72 17.92 -10.31
N ARG A 121 -19.91 16.88 -11.15
CA ARG A 121 -19.67 16.98 -12.59
C ARG A 121 -20.44 18.20 -13.09
N ARG A 122 -19.72 19.21 -13.62
CA ARG A 122 -20.37 20.26 -14.41
C ARG A 122 -21.08 19.54 -15.56
N PRO A 123 -22.40 19.74 -15.77
CA PRO A 123 -23.07 19.18 -16.93
C PRO A 123 -22.26 19.58 -18.17
N ALA A 124 -21.99 18.63 -19.06
CA ALA A 124 -21.35 18.96 -20.32
C ALA A 124 -22.18 20.07 -20.96
N ALA A 125 -21.57 21.22 -21.22
CA ALA A 125 -22.23 22.25 -22.00
C ALA A 125 -22.65 21.58 -23.31
N SER A 126 -23.95 21.49 -23.56
CA SER A 126 -24.48 21.02 -24.83
C SER A 126 -23.81 21.88 -25.91
N ARG A 127 -22.96 21.26 -26.74
CA ARG A 127 -22.41 21.94 -27.91
C ARG A 127 -23.60 22.49 -28.70
N PRO A 128 -23.63 23.79 -29.06
CA PRO A 128 -24.67 24.28 -29.94
C PRO A 128 -24.60 23.46 -31.23
N ALA A 129 -25.73 22.90 -31.64
CA ALA A 129 -25.84 22.20 -32.90
C ALA A 129 -25.48 23.18 -34.02
N HIS A 130 -24.43 22.89 -34.79
CA HIS A 130 -24.23 23.56 -36.05
C HIS A 130 -25.39 23.15 -36.97
N HIS A 131 -26.30 24.08 -37.22
CA HIS A 131 -27.31 23.93 -38.27
C HIS A 131 -26.57 23.99 -39.62
N ASP A 132 -26.36 22.82 -40.23
CA ASP A 132 -25.93 22.73 -41.61
C ASP A 132 -27.15 23.01 -42.50
N ALA A 133 -27.29 24.27 -42.93
CA ALA A 133 -28.32 24.69 -43.87
C ALA A 133 -27.74 24.57 -45.29
N GLY A 134 -27.98 23.41 -45.92
CA GLY A 134 -27.81 23.27 -47.36
C GLY A 134 -28.79 24.19 -48.11
N GLY A 135 -28.26 25.14 -48.88
CA GLY A 135 -29.02 26.00 -49.78
C GLY A 135 -28.18 26.32 -51.02
N GLY A 136 -28.49 25.65 -52.13
CA GLY A 136 -27.79 25.80 -53.41
C GLY A 136 -28.06 27.13 -54.11
N ALA A 137 -27.06 27.60 -54.87
CA ALA A 137 -27.25 28.59 -55.92
C ALA A 137 -26.47 28.16 -57.17
N LEU A 138 -27.22 27.98 -58.26
CA LEU A 138 -26.80 27.76 -59.65
C LEU A 138 -25.92 28.90 -60.19
N ARG A 139 -24.96 28.54 -61.08
CA ARG A 139 -24.54 29.21 -62.35
C ARG A 139 -23.06 28.84 -62.64
N THR A 140 -22.59 28.48 -63.84
CA THR A 140 -23.11 28.36 -65.21
C THR A 140 -22.24 27.36 -66.00
N ARG A 141 -22.82 26.75 -67.04
CA ARG A 141 -22.15 25.85 -68.00
C ARG A 141 -21.31 26.62 -69.01
N HIS A 142 -20.15 26.06 -69.39
CA HIS A 142 -19.67 26.04 -70.79
C HIS A 142 -18.67 24.86 -70.94
N GLY A 143 -18.95 23.92 -71.85
CA GLY A 143 -18.04 22.82 -72.26
C GLY A 143 -17.13 23.22 -73.44
N PRO A 144 -16.61 22.30 -74.29
CA PRO A 144 -16.67 20.83 -74.21
C PRO A 144 -15.33 20.07 -74.52
N ALA A 145 -15.33 18.77 -74.19
CA ALA A 145 -14.78 17.57 -74.88
C ALA A 145 -13.34 17.47 -75.46
N ALA A 146 -12.60 16.42 -75.04
CA ALA A 146 -11.92 15.40 -75.88
C ALA A 146 -11.18 14.39 -74.95
N ALA A 147 -11.47 13.08 -75.02
CA ALA A 147 -10.62 11.99 -75.56
C ALA A 147 -9.23 11.85 -74.86
N ALA A 148 -8.69 10.70 -74.44
CA ALA A 148 -8.72 9.36 -75.00
C ALA A 148 -8.01 8.35 -74.05
N VAL A 149 -8.41 7.07 -74.16
CA VAL A 149 -7.59 5.84 -74.14
C VAL A 149 -6.86 5.40 -72.86
N ARG A 150 -7.22 4.16 -72.47
CA ARG A 150 -6.60 3.28 -71.49
C ARG A 150 -5.29 2.71 -72.03
N GLY A 151 -4.31 2.55 -71.14
CA GLY A 151 -3.24 1.56 -71.20
C GLY A 151 -3.19 0.84 -69.87
#